data_AF-A0A9X9A4D3-F1
#
_entry.id   AF-A0A9X9A4D3-F1
#
_cell.length_a   1.000
_cell.length_b   1.000
_cell.length_c   1.000
_cell.angle_alpha   90.00
_cell.angle_beta   90.00
_cell.angle_gamma   90.00
#
_symmetry.space_group_name_H-M   'P 1'
#
loop_
_entity.id
_entity.type
_entity.pdbx_description
1 polymer ?
#
loop_
_entity_poly.entity_id
_entity_poly.type
_entity_poly.pdbx_seq_one_letter_code
_entity_poly.pdbx_strand_id
1 'polypeptide(L)'
;KDKEYMDITSLGEHIKELEINLDIIKEKRQRAQNAVTYISDLHENIRRIDEQIHEEEKAFQELVDLYEVMKGDNESRISFERYILIEYLEQIVQIANERLRKLSNGQFYLKRSERVEKRNRQSGLGLDVYDAYTGQTRDVKTLSGGEKFNASLCLALGMA
;
A
#
# COMPACT_ATOMS: atom_id res chain seq x y z
N LYS A 1 -75.06 -32.77 -48.17
CA LYS A 1 -74.62 -33.72 -47.13
C LYS A 1 -73.10 -33.62 -47.13
N ASP A 2 -72.42 -32.96 -46.21
CA ASP A 2 -72.77 -32.65 -44.82
C ASP A 2 -72.17 -31.31 -44.43
N LYS A 3 -72.98 -30.44 -43.81
CA LYS A 3 -72.43 -29.35 -43.02
C LYS A 3 -72.12 -29.97 -41.66
N GLU A 4 -70.85 -30.22 -41.37
CA GLU A 4 -70.40 -30.52 -40.01
C GLU A 4 -70.79 -29.33 -39.13
N TYR A 5 -71.82 -29.52 -38.30
CA TYR A 5 -72.18 -28.56 -37.28
C TYR A 5 -71.08 -28.59 -36.23
N MET A 6 -70.19 -27.59 -36.31
CA MET A 6 -69.19 -27.32 -35.29
C MET A 6 -69.91 -27.15 -33.94
N ASP A 7 -69.53 -27.94 -32.94
CA ASP A 7 -70.15 -27.91 -31.61
C ASP A 7 -69.80 -26.58 -30.91
N ILE A 8 -70.71 -25.62 -31.03
CA ILE A 8 -70.61 -24.25 -30.52
C ILE A 8 -70.36 -24.24 -29.00
N THR A 9 -70.81 -25.28 -28.29
CA THR A 9 -70.62 -25.45 -26.85
C THR A 9 -69.17 -25.75 -26.52
N SER A 10 -68.57 -26.71 -27.24
CA SER A 10 -67.16 -27.08 -27.08
C SER A 10 -66.20 -25.93 -27.44
N LEU A 11 -66.52 -25.14 -28.48
CA LEU A 11 -65.78 -23.93 -28.82
C LEU A 11 -65.91 -22.84 -27.74
N GLY A 12 -67.09 -22.68 -27.15
CA GLY A 12 -67.31 -21.74 -26.06
C GLY A 12 -66.51 -22.07 -24.80
N GLU A 13 -66.35 -23.36 -24.49
CA GLU A 13 -65.50 -23.85 -23.39
C GLU A 13 -64.01 -23.61 -23.67
N HIS A 14 -63.55 -23.89 -24.89
CA HIS A 14 -62.17 -23.61 -25.30
C HIS A 14 -61.86 -22.11 -25.29
N ILE A 15 -62.81 -21.24 -25.69
CA ILE A 15 -62.63 -19.78 -25.61
C ILE A 15 -62.46 -19.34 -24.16
N LYS A 16 -63.29 -19.84 -23.22
CA LYS A 16 -63.15 -19.55 -21.78
C LYS A 16 -61.83 -20.03 -21.21
N GLU A 17 -61.39 -21.23 -21.59
CA GLU A 17 -60.11 -21.77 -21.15
C GLU A 17 -58.93 -20.95 -21.70
N LEU A 18 -59.01 -20.52 -22.96
CA LEU A 18 -58.03 -19.61 -23.56
C LEU A 18 -58.02 -18.24 -22.88
N GLU A 19 -59.17 -17.67 -22.52
CA GLU A 19 -59.27 -16.41 -21.77
C GLU A 19 -58.58 -16.50 -20.40
N ILE A 20 -58.84 -17.57 -19.64
CA ILE A 20 -58.19 -17.83 -18.35
C ILE A 20 -56.67 -17.95 -18.51
N ASN A 21 -56.22 -18.71 -19.51
CA ASN A 21 -54.79 -18.87 -19.79
C ASN A 21 -54.13 -17.56 -20.20
N LEU A 22 -54.82 -16.71 -20.96
CA LEU A 22 -54.33 -15.41 -21.42
C LEU A 22 -54.15 -14.46 -20.22
N ASP A 23 -55.07 -14.48 -19.25
CA ASP A 23 -54.95 -13.68 -18.03
C ASP A 23 -53.82 -14.16 -17.11
N ILE A 24 -53.63 -15.49 -16.97
CA ILE A 24 -52.48 -16.05 -16.24
C ILE A 24 -51.15 -15.63 -16.88
N ILE A 25 -51.06 -15.67 -18.22
CA ILE A 25 -49.86 -15.27 -18.95
C ILE A 25 -49.60 -13.76 -18.81
N LYS A 26 -50.65 -12.92 -18.87
CA LYS A 26 -50.54 -11.48 -18.63
C LYS A 26 -50.02 -11.18 -17.22
N GLU A 27 -50.55 -11.84 -16.19
CA GLU A 27 -50.06 -11.67 -14.82
C GLU A 27 -48.59 -12.08 -14.68
N LYS A 28 -48.20 -13.24 -15.24
CA LYS A 28 -46.80 -13.70 -15.23
C LYS A 28 -45.88 -12.69 -15.93
N ARG A 29 -46.30 -12.16 -17.08
CA ARG A 29 -45.55 -11.13 -17.81
C ARG A 29 -45.42 -9.85 -16.99
N GLN A 30 -46.48 -9.41 -16.33
CA GLN A 30 -46.43 -8.22 -15.49
C GLN A 30 -45.47 -8.40 -14.30
N ARG A 31 -45.49 -9.57 -13.64
CA ARG A 31 -44.56 -9.88 -12.55
C ARG A 31 -43.11 -9.89 -13.03
N ALA A 32 -42.83 -10.51 -14.19
CA ALA A 32 -41.51 -10.50 -14.79
C ALA A 32 -41.05 -9.07 -15.16
N GLN A 33 -41.95 -8.24 -15.71
CA GLN A 33 -41.63 -6.85 -16.04
C GLN A 33 -41.29 -6.01 -14.80
N ASN A 34 -42.06 -6.17 -13.72
CA ASN A 34 -41.79 -5.50 -12.46
C ASN A 34 -40.44 -5.95 -11.86
N ALA A 35 -40.14 -7.24 -11.93
CA ALA A 35 -38.87 -7.78 -11.47
C ALA A 35 -37.68 -7.25 -12.29
N VAL A 36 -37.80 -7.17 -13.61
CA VAL A 36 -36.76 -6.59 -14.48
C VAL A 36 -36.54 -5.11 -14.14
N THR A 37 -37.61 -4.34 -13.95
CA THR A 37 -37.51 -2.93 -13.57
C THR A 37 -36.79 -2.76 -12.24
N TYR A 38 -37.21 -3.53 -11.23
CA TYR A 38 -36.57 -3.51 -9.91
C TYR A 38 -35.08 -3.90 -9.94
N ILE A 39 -34.72 -4.94 -10.71
CA ILE A 39 -33.33 -5.36 -10.87
C ILE A 39 -32.52 -4.28 -11.59
N SER A 40 -33.09 -3.61 -12.59
CA SER A 40 -32.44 -2.50 -13.30
C SER A 40 -32.14 -1.34 -12.35
N ASP A 41 -33.11 -0.94 -11.53
CA ASP A 41 -32.95 0.13 -10.55
C ASP A 41 -31.89 -0.23 -9.50
N LEU A 42 -31.88 -1.49 -9.03
CA LEU A 42 -30.82 -1.98 -8.13
C LEU A 42 -29.45 -1.96 -8.78
N HIS A 43 -29.34 -2.36 -10.05
CA HIS A 43 -28.08 -2.35 -10.78
C HIS A 43 -27.52 -0.93 -10.93
N GLU A 44 -28.37 0.05 -11.28
CA GLU A 44 -27.95 1.46 -11.34
C GLU A 44 -27.51 1.99 -9.98
N ASN A 45 -28.22 1.61 -8.90
CA ASN A 45 -27.81 2.00 -7.55
C ASN A 45 -26.46 1.41 -7.14
N ILE A 46 -26.23 0.12 -7.42
CA ILE A 46 -24.95 -0.53 -7.15
C ILE A 46 -23.84 0.16 -7.93
N ARG A 47 -24.06 0.41 -9.23
CA ARG A 47 -23.07 1.09 -10.08
C ARG A 47 -22.71 2.48 -9.54
N ARG A 48 -23.70 3.26 -9.12
CA ARG A 48 -23.46 4.58 -8.53
C ARG A 48 -22.65 4.50 -7.23
N ILE A 49 -22.94 3.54 -6.36
CA ILE A 49 -22.18 3.34 -5.12
C ILE A 49 -20.74 2.90 -5.43
N ASP A 50 -20.56 2.02 -6.40
CA ASP A 50 -19.24 1.56 -6.86
C ASP A 50 -18.39 2.72 -7.40
N GLU A 51 -18.99 3.59 -8.23
CA GLU A 51 -18.34 4.81 -8.72
C GLU A 51 -17.92 5.74 -7.57
N GLN A 52 -18.78 5.93 -6.56
CA GLN A 52 -18.45 6.73 -5.36
C GLN A 52 -17.33 6.13 -4.53
N ILE A 53 -17.34 4.81 -4.31
CA ILE A 53 -16.27 4.10 -3.59
C ILE A 53 -14.95 4.30 -4.33
N HIS A 54 -14.95 4.17 -5.65
CA HIS A 54 -13.73 4.29 -6.44
C HIS A 54 -13.12 5.70 -6.40
N GLU A 55 -13.94 6.75 -6.38
CA GLU A 55 -13.48 8.13 -6.21
C GLU A 55 -12.84 8.35 -4.83
N GLU A 56 -13.45 7.83 -3.77
CA GLU A 56 -12.93 7.92 -2.39
C GLU A 56 -11.66 7.08 -2.21
N GLU A 57 -11.60 5.87 -2.77
CA GLU A 57 -10.41 5.01 -2.75
C GLU A 57 -9.22 5.70 -3.42
N LYS A 58 -9.45 6.38 -4.54
CA LYS A 58 -8.38 7.12 -5.24
C LYS A 58 -7.83 8.25 -4.38
N ALA A 59 -8.70 9.01 -3.71
CA ALA A 59 -8.27 10.06 -2.78
C ALA A 59 -7.52 9.48 -1.57
N PHE A 60 -7.96 8.32 -1.07
CA PHE A 60 -7.32 7.63 0.03
C PHE A 60 -5.95 7.05 -0.35
N GLN A 61 -5.78 6.61 -1.60
CA GLN A 61 -4.53 6.01 -2.07
C GLN A 61 -3.34 6.98 -1.95
N GLU A 62 -3.53 8.27 -2.26
CA GLU A 62 -2.46 9.27 -2.10
C GLU A 62 -1.99 9.40 -0.64
N LEU A 63 -2.93 9.31 0.31
CA LEU A 63 -2.64 9.33 1.74
C LEU A 63 -1.92 8.06 2.19
N VAL A 64 -2.31 6.90 1.64
CA VAL A 64 -1.64 5.62 1.90
C VAL A 64 -0.20 5.66 1.41
N ASP A 65 0.02 6.12 0.18
CA ASP A 65 1.36 6.24 -0.41
C ASP A 65 2.25 7.15 0.43
N LEU A 66 1.72 8.31 0.85
CA LEU A 66 2.44 9.22 1.76
C LEU A 66 2.76 8.56 3.10
N TYR A 67 1.79 7.85 3.68
CA TYR A 67 1.97 7.15 4.95
C TYR A 67 3.04 6.05 4.86
N GLU A 68 3.05 5.26 3.79
CA GLU A 68 4.07 4.23 3.54
C GLU A 68 5.47 4.84 3.46
N VAL A 69 5.61 5.94 2.71
CA VAL A 69 6.87 6.69 2.64
C VAL A 69 7.30 7.21 4.01
N MET A 70 6.39 7.84 4.76
CA MET A 70 6.69 8.38 6.09
C MET A 70 7.09 7.28 7.09
N LYS A 71 6.47 6.12 7.01
CA LYS A 71 6.77 4.93 7.83
C LYS A 71 8.11 4.27 7.46
N GLY A 72 8.65 4.58 6.28
CA GLY A 72 9.88 3.99 5.76
C GLY A 72 9.65 2.67 5.03
N ASP A 73 8.43 2.42 4.54
CA ASP A 73 8.15 1.35 3.59
C ASP A 73 8.45 1.85 2.17
N ASN A 74 9.74 2.04 1.91
CA ASN A 74 10.27 2.55 0.65
C ASN A 74 11.59 1.85 0.32
N GLU A 75 12.10 2.04 -0.89
CA GLU A 75 13.33 1.38 -1.38
C GLU A 75 14.55 1.64 -0.47
N SER A 76 14.60 2.82 0.14
CA SER A 76 15.67 3.20 1.06
C SER A 76 15.50 2.59 2.46
N ARG A 77 14.28 2.20 2.83
CA ARG A 77 13.88 1.77 4.18
C ARG A 77 14.18 2.83 5.24
N ILE A 78 13.91 4.09 4.92
CA ILE A 78 14.15 5.25 5.79
C ILE A 78 12.80 5.92 6.05
N SER A 79 12.37 5.94 7.30
CA SER A 79 11.21 6.73 7.74
C SER A 79 11.50 8.23 7.73
N PHE A 80 10.47 9.06 7.73
CA PHE A 80 10.63 10.53 7.79
C PHE A 80 11.38 10.97 9.06
N GLU A 81 11.03 10.41 10.22
CA GLU A 81 11.77 10.65 11.47
C GLU A 81 13.26 10.35 11.30
N ARG A 82 13.58 9.21 10.67
CA ARG A 82 14.95 8.78 10.49
C ARG A 82 15.70 9.62 9.48
N TYR A 83 15.04 10.11 8.44
CA TYR A 83 15.59 11.08 7.50
C TYR A 83 16.09 12.33 8.23
N ILE A 84 15.32 12.83 9.19
CA ILE A 84 15.74 13.95 10.04
C ILE A 84 16.90 13.54 10.99
N LEU A 85 16.84 12.36 11.60
CA LEU A 85 17.91 11.87 12.47
C LEU A 85 19.25 11.65 11.72
N ILE A 86 19.21 11.38 10.42
CA ILE A 86 20.41 11.24 9.58
C ILE A 86 21.21 12.55 9.57
N GLU A 87 20.54 13.68 9.39
CA GLU A 87 21.17 15.01 9.40
C GLU A 87 21.89 15.27 10.73
N TYR A 88 21.20 15.00 11.85
CA TYR A 88 21.80 15.13 13.18
C TYR A 88 22.99 14.17 13.37
N LEU A 89 22.87 12.92 12.91
CA LEU A 89 23.95 11.95 13.00
C LEU A 89 25.18 12.39 12.20
N GLU A 90 24.99 12.93 10.99
CA GLU A 90 26.09 13.39 10.14
C GLU A 90 26.85 14.56 10.79
N GLN A 91 26.13 15.49 11.44
CA GLN A 91 26.74 16.56 12.23
C GLN A 91 27.54 16.02 13.43
N ILE A 92 26.97 15.09 14.20
CA ILE A 92 27.66 14.44 15.33
C ILE A 92 28.93 13.73 14.84
N VAL A 93 28.84 13.00 13.73
CA VAL A 93 29.96 12.28 13.12
C VAL A 93 31.06 13.25 12.70
N GLN A 94 30.70 14.39 12.11
CA GLN A 94 31.67 15.43 11.74
C GLN A 94 32.46 15.92 12.95
N ILE A 95 31.78 16.27 14.05
CA ILE A 95 32.42 16.75 15.29
C ILE A 95 33.27 15.64 15.94
N ALA A 96 32.77 14.40 15.93
CA ALA A 96 33.50 13.24 16.44
C ALA A 96 34.81 13.01 15.67
N ASN A 97 34.79 13.18 14.35
CA ASN A 97 35.95 13.01 13.49
C ASN A 97 37.08 14.00 13.77
N GLU A 98 36.80 15.20 14.28
CA GLU A 98 37.84 16.15 14.69
C GLU A 98 38.75 15.58 15.79
N ARG A 99 38.16 14.83 16.72
CA ARG A 99 38.87 14.16 17.82
C ARG A 99 39.46 12.83 17.37
N LEU A 100 38.67 12.04 16.65
CA LEU A 100 39.11 10.73 16.16
C LEU A 100 40.33 10.85 15.25
N ARG A 101 40.41 11.90 14.42
CA ARG A 101 41.58 12.19 13.59
C ARG A 101 42.85 12.35 14.44
N LYS A 102 42.76 12.99 15.61
CA LYS A 102 43.91 13.15 16.52
C LYS A 102 44.26 11.83 17.21
N LEU A 103 43.27 11.09 17.71
CA LEU A 103 43.48 9.82 18.42
C LEU A 103 43.96 8.67 17.53
N SER A 104 43.55 8.68 16.25
CA SER A 104 43.94 7.66 15.27
C SER A 104 45.12 8.08 14.40
N ASN A 105 45.76 9.22 14.68
CA ASN A 105 46.80 9.81 13.82
C ASN A 105 46.35 9.95 12.34
N GLY A 106 45.06 10.23 12.13
CA GLY A 106 44.45 10.39 10.81
C GLY A 106 44.09 9.08 10.11
N GLN A 107 44.27 7.92 10.75
CA GLN A 107 43.97 6.64 10.12
C GLN A 107 42.46 6.42 9.91
N PHE A 108 41.62 6.80 10.88
CA PHE A 108 40.20 6.48 10.84
C PHE A 108 39.32 7.71 10.67
N TYR A 109 38.34 7.59 9.79
CA TYR A 109 37.29 8.58 9.58
C TYR A 109 35.92 7.88 9.58
N LEU A 110 35.07 8.24 10.54
CA LEU A 110 33.70 7.73 10.61
C LEU A 110 32.83 8.38 9.53
N LYS A 111 31.92 7.60 8.96
CA LYS A 111 30.88 8.10 8.08
C LYS A 111 29.58 7.35 8.29
N ARG A 112 28.47 7.97 7.94
CA ARG A 112 27.17 7.29 7.90
C ARG A 112 27.20 6.19 6.84
N SER A 113 26.63 5.04 7.16
CA SER A 113 26.52 3.93 6.21
C SER A 113 25.37 4.16 5.24
N GLU A 114 25.65 3.97 3.96
CA GLU A 114 24.66 4.00 2.87
C GLU A 114 24.03 2.62 2.61
N ARG A 115 24.40 1.59 3.40
CA ARG A 115 23.82 0.25 3.26
C ARG A 115 22.32 0.27 3.57
N VAL A 116 21.54 -0.30 2.65
CA VAL A 116 20.13 -0.62 2.89
C VAL A 116 20.04 -1.89 3.75
N GLU A 117 19.37 -1.79 4.90
CA GLU A 117 19.25 -2.87 5.87
C GLU A 117 18.24 -3.94 5.41
N LYS A 118 18.62 -5.20 5.62
CA LYS A 118 17.80 -6.38 5.30
C LYS A 118 16.88 -6.77 6.47
N ARG A 119 15.87 -7.60 6.17
CA ARG A 119 14.95 -8.24 7.13
C ARG A 119 14.07 -7.26 7.92
N ASN A 120 13.36 -6.38 7.22
CA ASN A 120 12.44 -5.39 7.79
C ASN A 120 13.05 -4.44 8.83
N ARG A 121 14.37 -4.32 8.84
CA ARG A 121 15.08 -3.31 9.61
C ARG A 121 15.16 -2.02 8.80
N GLN A 122 15.03 -0.90 9.49
CA GLN A 122 15.20 0.43 8.93
C GLN A 122 16.69 0.64 8.55
N SER A 123 16.97 1.47 7.55
CA SER A 123 18.32 1.94 7.13
C SER A 123 18.61 3.39 7.50
N GLY A 124 19.88 3.82 7.50
CA GLY A 124 20.21 5.25 7.58
C GLY A 124 21.11 5.67 8.74
N LEU A 125 20.99 5.07 9.94
CA LEU A 125 21.82 5.41 11.11
C LEU A 125 22.94 4.40 11.39
N GLY A 126 23.29 3.58 10.40
CA GLY A 126 24.49 2.75 10.48
C GLY A 126 25.74 3.61 10.34
N LEU A 127 26.88 3.13 10.83
CA LEU A 127 28.18 3.78 10.65
C LEU A 127 29.14 2.85 9.93
N ASP A 128 29.99 3.46 9.12
CA ASP A 128 31.17 2.87 8.50
C ASP A 128 32.41 3.66 8.89
N VAL A 129 33.56 3.02 8.71
CA VAL A 129 34.86 3.65 8.90
C VAL A 129 35.65 3.58 7.60
N TYR A 130 36.13 4.74 7.16
CA TYR A 130 37.17 4.83 6.16
C TYR A 130 38.52 4.69 6.84
N ASP A 131 39.32 3.74 6.34
CA ASP A 131 40.65 3.42 6.85
C ASP A 131 41.70 3.92 5.87
N ALA A 132 42.37 5.02 6.21
CA ALA A 132 43.35 5.68 5.36
C ALA A 132 44.61 4.84 5.11
N TYR A 133 44.89 3.83 5.95
CA TYR A 133 46.02 2.93 5.74
C TYR A 133 45.74 1.95 4.59
N THR A 134 44.51 1.45 4.48
CA THR A 134 44.10 0.51 3.42
C THR A 134 43.41 1.18 2.23
N GLY A 135 42.95 2.42 2.39
CA GLY A 135 42.14 3.14 1.41
C GLY A 135 40.70 2.63 1.28
N GLN A 136 40.24 1.77 2.20
CA GLN A 136 38.94 1.11 2.11
C GLN A 136 37.95 1.63 3.13
N THR A 137 36.66 1.59 2.75
CA THR A 137 35.54 1.72 3.69
C THR A 137 35.13 0.34 4.18
N ARG A 138 35.01 0.17 5.49
CA ARG A 138 34.55 -1.07 6.11
C ARG A 138 33.54 -0.81 7.22
N ASP A 139 32.77 -1.85 7.56
CA ASP A 139 31.84 -1.81 8.69
C ASP A 139 32.61 -1.59 10.00
N VAL A 140 32.13 -0.69 10.85
CA VAL A 140 32.71 -0.38 12.17
C VAL A 140 32.82 -1.63 13.07
N LYS A 141 32.04 -2.68 12.82
CA LYS A 141 32.15 -3.98 13.51
C LYS A 141 33.51 -4.64 13.31
N THR A 142 34.24 -4.31 12.26
CA THR A 142 35.57 -4.86 11.96
C THR A 142 36.71 -4.18 12.71
N LEU A 143 36.44 -3.06 13.40
CA LEU A 143 37.43 -2.38 14.23
C LEU A 143 37.83 -3.26 15.43
N SER A 144 39.09 -3.12 15.86
CA SER A 144 39.61 -3.74 17.09
C SER A 144 38.91 -3.16 18.34
N GLY A 145 39.07 -3.82 19.49
CA GLY A 145 38.44 -3.36 20.73
C GLY A 145 38.83 -1.93 21.13
N GLY A 146 40.11 -1.59 21.01
CA GLY A 146 40.61 -0.24 21.31
C GLY A 146 40.14 0.81 20.28
N GLU A 147 40.05 0.44 19.01
CA GLU A 147 39.52 1.32 17.96
C GLU A 147 38.03 1.62 18.16
N LYS A 148 37.23 0.60 18.48
CA LYS A 148 35.81 0.76 18.81
C LYS A 148 35.61 1.65 20.04
N PHE A 149 36.47 1.50 21.04
CA PHE A 149 36.46 2.36 22.22
C PHE A 149 36.70 3.83 21.85
N ASN A 150 37.78 4.11 21.10
CA ASN A 150 38.11 5.46 20.65
C ASN A 150 37.01 6.08 19.77
N ALA A 151 36.46 5.30 18.83
CA ALA A 151 35.39 5.76 17.95
C ALA A 151 34.12 6.11 18.76
N SER A 152 33.70 5.22 19.67
CA SER A 152 32.52 5.44 20.53
C SER A 152 32.71 6.64 21.45
N LEU A 153 33.90 6.80 22.04
CA LEU A 153 34.22 7.93 22.89
C LEU A 153 34.17 9.26 22.12
N CYS A 154 34.74 9.31 20.92
CA CYS A 154 34.69 10.50 20.08
C CYS A 154 33.26 10.84 19.67
N LEU A 155 32.43 9.83 19.36
CA LEU A 155 31.02 10.02 19.02
C LEU A 155 30.21 10.57 20.20
N ALA A 156 30.41 10.02 21.40
CA ALA A 156 29.76 10.50 22.61
C ALA A 156 30.14 11.96 22.93
N LEU A 157 31.42 12.31 22.73
CA LEU A 157 31.90 13.69 22.90
C LEU A 157 31.49 14.63 21.76
N GLY A 158 31.15 14.10 20.59
CA GLY A 158 30.62 14.89 19.47
C GLY A 158 29.13 15.18 19.58
N MET A 159 28.44 14.52 20.51
CA MET A 159 27.03 14.72 20.83
C MET A 159 26.82 15.71 21.98
N ALA A 160 27.87 15.96 22.79
CA ALA A 160 27.88 16.87 23.93
C ALA A 160 28.17 18.32 23.50
#